data_AF-A0A1V4V261-F1
#
_entry.id   AF-A0A1V4V261-F1
#
_cell.length_a   1.000
_cell.length_b   1.000
_cell.length_c   1.000
_cell.angle_alpha   90.00
_cell.angle_beta   90.00
_cell.angle_gamma   90.00
#
_symmetry.space_group_name_H-M   'P 1'
#
loop_
_entity.id
_entity.type
_entity.pdbx_description
1 polymer ?
#
loop_
_entity_poly.entity_id
_entity_poly.type
_entity_poly.pdbx_seq_one_letter_code
_entity_poly.pdbx_strand_id
1 'polypeptide(L)'
;MTAILFSLGYSSAQYHDEEYVNTLKIAGTGVIDISTSVVDKRLALQYVNVMYGDGDIELDTCHQTSTIPVAGQGGNNTPLNLVETTRMTYSGQTPLVGMKLLNSRAFWGGMGASLQESFSVDRMDRVQKTVYSLPSPVVRSDGSTGPAGRGRKPAIPGYLVGFEVQSSFNGTWSTDSKWHKIFYKDIDVHEAFTGEFDVQKMVHFYEPPPAISEVRPCGIDC
;
A
#
# COMPACT_ATOMS: atom_id res chain seq x y z
N MET A 1 44.35 35.71 -20.10
CA MET A 1 42.88 35.68 -20.36
C MET A 1 42.36 34.46 -19.63
N THR A 2 41.73 34.66 -18.48
CA THR A 2 41.39 33.60 -17.52
C THR A 2 39.96 33.11 -17.82
N ALA A 3 39.81 31.85 -18.20
CA ALA A 3 38.50 31.26 -18.46
C ALA A 3 37.82 30.92 -17.12
N ILE A 4 36.67 31.55 -16.86
CA ILE A 4 35.80 31.25 -15.74
C ILE A 4 34.96 30.02 -16.13
N LEU A 5 35.28 28.87 -15.57
CA LEU A 5 34.42 27.69 -15.61
C LEU A 5 33.20 27.94 -14.70
N PHE A 6 32.03 28.17 -15.30
CA PHE A 6 30.76 28.03 -14.59
C PHE A 6 30.49 26.53 -14.40
N SER A 7 30.68 26.02 -13.19
CA SER A 7 30.07 24.75 -12.82
C SER A 7 28.57 25.00 -12.63
N LEU A 8 27.76 24.40 -13.50
CA LEU A 8 26.33 24.31 -13.27
C LEU A 8 26.13 23.33 -12.11
N GLY A 9 25.95 23.88 -10.91
CA GLY A 9 25.53 23.12 -9.75
C GLY A 9 24.20 22.45 -10.06
N TYR A 10 24.18 21.11 -10.10
CA TYR A 10 22.95 20.34 -10.03
C TYR A 10 22.25 20.71 -8.72
N SER A 11 21.16 21.46 -8.81
CA SER A 11 20.22 21.61 -7.71
C SER A 11 19.69 20.21 -7.39
N SER A 12 20.18 19.58 -6.33
CA SER A 12 19.50 18.42 -5.73
C SER A 12 18.10 18.88 -5.38
N ALA A 13 17.09 18.41 -6.12
CA ALA A 13 15.71 18.60 -5.72
C ALA A 13 15.59 18.08 -4.28
N GLN A 14 15.35 18.98 -3.33
CA GLN A 14 15.02 18.59 -1.97
C GLN A 14 13.66 17.90 -2.04
N TYR A 15 13.67 16.56 -2.02
CA TYR A 15 12.45 15.79 -1.84
C TYR A 15 11.98 16.04 -0.40
N HIS A 16 10.85 16.72 -0.25
CA HIS A 16 10.15 16.79 1.02
C HIS A 16 9.55 15.41 1.29
N ASP A 17 10.06 14.73 2.32
CA ASP A 17 9.51 13.48 2.82
C ASP A 17 8.32 13.80 3.72
N GLU A 18 7.12 13.51 3.22
CA GLU A 18 5.87 13.55 3.99
C GLU A 18 5.52 12.13 4.41
N GLU A 19 5.28 11.93 5.70
CA GLU A 19 4.92 10.64 6.31
C GLU A 19 3.73 10.80 7.26
N TYR A 20 2.85 9.80 7.25
CA TYR A 20 1.77 9.62 8.21
C TYR A 20 1.85 8.22 8.79
N VAL A 21 1.92 8.14 10.12
CA VAL A 21 1.89 6.89 10.88
C VAL A 21 0.79 6.98 11.92
N ASN A 22 -0.07 5.97 11.95
CA ASN A 22 -1.06 5.78 13.01
C ASN A 22 -1.00 4.35 13.49
N THR A 23 -0.70 4.18 14.77
CA THR A 23 -0.76 2.88 15.45
C THR A 23 -1.85 2.95 16.50
N LEU A 24 -2.82 2.05 16.39
CA LEU A 24 -3.97 2.01 17.27
C LEU A 24 -4.13 0.61 17.83
N LYS A 25 -4.13 0.51 19.16
CA LYS A 25 -4.42 -0.70 19.90
C LYS A 25 -5.54 -0.44 20.89
N ILE A 26 -6.64 -1.17 20.74
CA ILE A 26 -7.82 -1.07 21.60
C ILE A 26 -8.34 -2.46 21.93
N ALA A 27 -8.93 -2.59 23.11
CA ALA A 27 -9.67 -3.78 23.53
C ALA A 27 -10.80 -3.34 24.45
N GLY A 28 -12.00 -3.86 24.26
CA GLY A 28 -13.15 -3.54 25.08
C GLY A 28 -14.48 -3.84 24.40
N THR A 29 -15.56 -3.37 25.03
CA THR A 29 -16.94 -3.59 24.59
C THR A 29 -17.62 -2.26 24.33
N GLY A 30 -18.35 -2.17 23.22
CA GLY A 30 -19.25 -1.07 22.92
C GLY A 30 -19.20 -0.66 21.46
N VAL A 31 -19.56 0.61 21.21
CA VAL A 31 -19.65 1.16 19.85
C VAL A 31 -18.27 1.44 19.27
N ILE A 32 -18.05 0.96 18.05
CA ILE A 32 -16.85 1.17 17.25
C ILE A 32 -17.25 1.98 16.02
N ASP A 33 -16.52 3.05 15.75
CA ASP A 33 -16.60 3.83 14.52
C ASP A 33 -15.18 4.26 14.16
N ILE A 34 -14.62 3.64 13.12
CA ILE A 34 -13.26 3.91 12.65
C ILE A 34 -13.35 4.25 11.17
N SER A 35 -12.80 5.41 10.80
CA SER A 35 -12.72 5.86 9.43
C SER A 35 -11.34 6.46 9.17
N THR A 36 -10.65 5.92 8.17
CA THR A 36 -9.39 6.44 7.67
C THR A 36 -9.53 6.69 6.17
N SER A 37 -9.15 7.87 5.72
CA SER A 37 -9.08 8.21 4.31
C SER A 37 -7.75 8.89 3.99
N VAL A 38 -7.06 8.37 3.00
CA VAL A 38 -5.82 8.94 2.48
C VAL A 38 -5.99 9.12 0.99
N VAL A 39 -5.80 10.35 0.51
CA VAL A 39 -5.76 10.67 -0.91
C VAL A 39 -4.47 11.41 -1.19
N ASP A 40 -3.51 10.69 -1.77
CA ASP A 40 -2.24 11.26 -2.20
C ASP A 40 -2.13 11.15 -3.72
N LYS A 41 -2.27 12.31 -4.39
CA LYS A 41 -2.18 12.41 -5.84
C LYS A 41 -0.76 12.22 -6.36
N ARG A 42 0.27 12.50 -5.56
CA ARG A 42 1.68 12.24 -5.92
C ARG A 42 1.97 10.74 -5.92
N LEU A 43 1.36 10.02 -4.98
CA LEU A 43 1.43 8.56 -4.91
C LEU A 43 0.38 7.85 -5.78
N ALA A 44 -0.42 8.59 -6.55
CA ALA A 44 -1.56 8.04 -7.29
C ALA A 44 -2.48 7.14 -6.44
N LEU A 45 -2.55 7.42 -5.14
CA LEU A 45 -3.12 6.54 -4.13
C LEU A 45 -4.42 7.14 -3.60
N GLN A 46 -5.47 6.34 -3.62
CA GLN A 46 -6.65 6.55 -2.81
C GLN A 46 -6.84 5.32 -1.91
N TYR A 47 -6.81 5.55 -0.62
CA TYR A 47 -7.05 4.54 0.40
C TYR A 47 -8.21 4.98 1.29
N VAL A 48 -9.14 4.06 1.55
CA VAL A 48 -10.25 4.25 2.48
C VAL A 48 -10.38 2.97 3.29
N ASN A 49 -10.53 3.10 4.60
CA ASN A 49 -10.88 2.00 5.49
C ASN A 49 -11.90 2.51 6.50
N VAL A 50 -13.08 1.90 6.49
CA VAL A 50 -14.18 2.25 7.38
C VAL A 50 -14.69 0.98 8.03
N MET A 51 -14.93 1.02 9.33
CA MET A 51 -15.61 -0.04 10.06
C MET A 51 -16.48 0.54 11.17
N TYR A 52 -17.65 -0.05 11.34
CA TYR A 52 -18.63 0.33 12.34
C TYR A 52 -19.30 -0.91 12.92
N GLY A 53 -19.51 -0.93 14.24
CA GLY A 53 -20.16 -2.04 14.93
C GLY A 53 -20.42 -1.73 16.39
N ASP A 54 -21.07 -2.67 17.08
CA ASP A 54 -21.33 -2.60 18.52
C ASP A 54 -21.18 -3.99 19.12
N GLY A 55 -20.09 -4.19 19.88
CA GLY A 55 -19.71 -5.49 20.40
C GLY A 55 -18.37 -5.48 21.12
N ASP A 56 -17.87 -6.68 21.39
CA ASP A 56 -16.54 -6.92 21.92
C ASP A 56 -15.52 -6.87 20.77
N ILE A 57 -14.47 -6.06 20.93
CA ILE A 57 -13.41 -5.92 19.95
C ILE A 57 -12.03 -5.98 20.61
N GLU A 58 -11.09 -6.65 19.96
CA GLU A 58 -9.67 -6.40 20.13
C GLU A 58 -9.12 -5.99 18.76
N LEU A 59 -8.43 -4.87 18.70
CA LEU A 59 -7.88 -4.34 17.46
C LEU A 59 -6.46 -3.86 17.70
N ASP A 60 -5.55 -4.32 16.85
CA ASP A 60 -4.16 -3.87 16.78
C ASP A 60 -3.86 -3.52 15.32
N THR A 61 -3.69 -2.24 15.06
CA THR A 61 -3.47 -1.70 13.71
C THR A 61 -2.24 -0.82 13.66
N CYS A 62 -1.52 -0.92 12.56
CA CYS A 62 -0.49 0.02 12.18
C CYS A 62 -0.73 0.43 10.74
N HIS A 63 -0.92 1.72 10.50
CA HIS A 63 -1.08 2.32 9.20
C HIS A 63 0.05 3.30 8.97
N GLN A 64 0.85 3.07 7.94
CA GLN A 64 1.95 3.95 7.56
C GLN A 64 1.85 4.28 6.09
N THR A 65 1.99 5.57 5.78
CA THR A 65 2.13 6.07 4.42
C THR A 65 3.27 7.06 4.33
N SER A 66 4.09 6.97 3.28
CA SER A 66 5.16 7.93 3.01
C SER A 66 5.32 8.16 1.51
N THR A 67 5.58 9.43 1.18
CA THR A 67 5.90 9.87 -0.18
C THR A 67 7.18 9.21 -0.73
N ILE A 68 8.15 8.90 0.14
CA ILE A 68 9.36 8.17 -0.23
C ILE A 68 9.20 6.72 0.23
N PRO A 69 9.28 5.73 -0.67
CA PRO A 69 9.08 4.35 -0.28
C PRO A 69 10.19 3.89 0.68
N VAL A 70 9.80 3.18 1.73
CA VAL A 70 10.66 2.75 2.83
C VAL A 70 11.11 1.29 2.60
N ALA A 71 12.41 1.07 2.50
CA ALA A 71 13.00 -0.25 2.35
C ALA A 71 12.86 -1.07 3.63
N GLY A 72 12.64 -2.38 3.51
CA GLY A 72 12.57 -3.31 4.65
C GLY A 72 11.18 -3.50 5.26
N GLN A 73 10.19 -2.71 4.84
CA GLN A 73 8.82 -2.88 5.32
C GLN A 73 8.11 -3.99 4.54
N GLY A 74 8.26 -5.23 5.01
CA GLY A 74 7.55 -6.40 4.50
C GLY A 74 8.47 -7.43 3.87
N GLY A 75 8.26 -8.70 4.21
CA GLY A 75 9.21 -9.81 4.08
C GLY A 75 9.88 -10.04 2.73
N ASN A 76 9.49 -9.33 1.67
CA ASN A 76 10.24 -9.19 0.44
C ASN A 76 10.72 -7.74 0.35
N ASN A 77 12.04 -7.49 0.35
CA ASN A 77 12.77 -6.20 0.35
C ASN A 77 12.33 -5.07 -0.63
N THR A 78 11.14 -5.13 -1.21
CA THR A 78 10.48 -4.07 -1.98
C THR A 78 10.22 -2.86 -1.08
N PRO A 79 10.76 -1.68 -1.41
CA PRO A 79 10.40 -0.45 -0.74
C PRO A 79 8.91 -0.15 -0.89
N LEU A 80 8.21 0.25 0.17
CA LEU A 80 6.76 0.47 0.14
C LEU A 80 6.39 1.91 0.51
N ASN A 81 5.36 2.43 -0.16
CA ASN A 81 4.76 3.74 0.14
C ASN A 81 3.61 3.65 1.14
N LEU A 82 2.87 2.54 1.16
CA LEU A 82 1.86 2.25 2.19
C LEU A 82 2.09 0.86 2.72
N VAL A 83 2.06 0.75 4.06
CA VAL A 83 1.94 -0.52 4.76
C VAL A 83 0.86 -0.37 5.81
N GLU A 84 -0.13 -1.26 5.76
CA GLU A 84 -1.12 -1.40 6.80
C GLU A 84 -1.08 -2.83 7.32
N THR A 85 -1.00 -3.00 8.63
CA THR A 85 -1.21 -4.29 9.29
C THR A 85 -2.41 -4.16 10.22
N THR A 86 -3.29 -5.16 10.17
CA THR A 86 -4.47 -5.25 11.03
C THR A 86 -4.47 -6.64 11.66
N ARG A 87 -4.59 -6.70 12.98
CA ARG A 87 -5.00 -7.89 13.72
C ARG A 87 -6.25 -7.52 14.49
N MET A 88 -7.32 -8.27 14.32
CA MET A 88 -8.60 -7.94 14.94
C MET A 88 -9.38 -9.18 15.31
N THR A 89 -10.03 -9.13 16.46
CA THR A 89 -11.13 -10.01 16.82
C THR A 89 -12.38 -9.19 17.07
N TYR A 90 -13.53 -9.72 16.68
CA TYR A 90 -14.85 -9.10 16.91
C TYR A 90 -15.88 -10.15 17.28
N SER A 91 -16.77 -9.81 18.21
CA SER A 91 -17.97 -10.57 18.52
C SER A 91 -19.07 -9.64 19.01
N GLY A 92 -20.23 -9.65 18.38
CA GLY A 92 -21.34 -8.79 18.77
C GLY A 92 -22.70 -9.34 18.35
N GLN A 93 -23.78 -8.80 18.94
CA GLN A 93 -25.15 -9.06 18.46
C GLN A 93 -25.48 -8.25 17.21
N THR A 94 -24.87 -7.07 17.09
CA THR A 94 -24.93 -6.25 15.89
C THR A 94 -23.74 -6.63 14.99
N PRO A 95 -23.94 -6.84 13.68
CA PRO A 95 -22.83 -7.12 12.78
C PRO A 95 -21.82 -5.97 12.75
N LEU A 96 -20.52 -6.29 12.78
CA LEU A 96 -19.47 -5.37 12.39
C LEU A 96 -19.50 -5.25 10.86
N VAL A 97 -19.76 -4.03 10.38
CA VAL A 97 -19.78 -3.71 8.96
C VAL A 97 -18.52 -2.93 8.62
N GLY A 98 -17.82 -3.32 7.56
CA GLY A 98 -16.62 -2.63 7.13
C GLY A 98 -16.43 -2.64 5.63
N MET A 99 -15.68 -1.65 5.15
CA MET A 99 -15.26 -1.50 3.76
C MET A 99 -13.83 -0.99 3.74
N LYS A 100 -13.00 -1.63 2.92
CA LYS A 100 -11.65 -1.17 2.60
C LYS A 100 -11.53 -0.99 1.10
N LEU A 101 -10.95 0.11 0.66
CA LEU A 101 -10.64 0.43 -0.73
C LEU A 101 -9.16 0.83 -0.82
N LEU A 102 -8.42 0.17 -1.70
CA LEU A 102 -7.09 0.55 -2.14
C LEU A 102 -7.10 0.73 -3.65
N ASN A 103 -6.91 1.96 -4.10
CA ASN A 103 -7.03 2.32 -5.51
C ASN A 103 -5.78 3.05 -5.99
N SER A 104 -5.09 2.44 -6.97
CA SER A 104 -3.99 3.01 -7.74
C SER A 104 -4.54 3.68 -9.00
N ARG A 105 -4.78 4.98 -8.92
CA ARG A 105 -5.48 5.71 -9.97
C ARG A 105 -4.56 5.97 -11.17
N ALA A 106 -4.89 5.39 -12.32
CA ALA A 106 -4.17 5.63 -13.57
C ALA A 106 -4.10 7.12 -13.96
N PHE A 107 -5.18 7.88 -13.71
CA PHE A 107 -5.22 9.33 -13.98
C PHE A 107 -4.16 10.14 -13.21
N TRP A 108 -3.69 9.62 -12.07
CA TRP A 108 -2.63 10.25 -11.26
C TRP A 108 -1.25 9.63 -11.50
N GLY A 109 -1.10 8.75 -12.50
CA GLY A 109 0.15 8.04 -12.78
C GLY A 109 0.30 6.69 -12.08
N GLY A 110 -0.78 6.16 -11.49
CA GLY A 110 -0.81 4.82 -10.89
C GLY A 110 -1.02 3.71 -11.94
N MET A 111 -1.13 2.46 -11.47
CA MET A 111 -1.20 1.29 -12.36
C MET A 111 -2.61 0.96 -12.87
N GLY A 112 -3.63 1.71 -12.46
CA GLY A 112 -5.03 1.47 -12.84
C GLY A 112 -5.66 0.26 -12.13
N ALA A 113 -5.18 -0.06 -10.94
CA ALA A 113 -5.66 -1.19 -10.15
C ALA A 113 -6.49 -0.73 -8.94
N SER A 114 -7.54 -1.47 -8.61
CA SER A 114 -8.41 -1.23 -7.47
C SER A 114 -8.69 -2.53 -6.73
N LEU A 115 -8.53 -2.51 -5.42
CA LEU A 115 -8.89 -3.59 -4.51
C LEU A 115 -9.91 -3.04 -3.53
N GLN A 116 -11.09 -3.65 -3.51
CA GLN A 116 -12.13 -3.35 -2.54
C GLN A 116 -12.45 -4.63 -1.77
N GLU A 117 -12.60 -4.47 -0.46
CA GLU A 117 -13.03 -5.50 0.46
C GLU A 117 -14.23 -4.96 1.22
N SER A 118 -15.21 -5.80 1.49
CA SER A 118 -16.38 -5.43 2.30
C SER A 118 -16.80 -6.61 3.15
N PHE A 119 -17.26 -6.34 4.37
CA PHE A 119 -17.72 -7.38 5.27
C PHE A 119 -18.85 -6.90 6.17
N SER A 120 -19.68 -7.84 6.60
CA SER A 120 -20.75 -7.68 7.57
C SER A 120 -20.82 -8.97 8.38
N VAL A 121 -20.25 -8.95 9.59
CA VAL A 121 -19.95 -10.17 10.34
C VAL A 121 -20.34 -10.05 11.81
N ASP A 122 -20.92 -11.11 12.37
CA ASP A 122 -21.28 -11.17 13.79
C ASP A 122 -20.08 -11.58 14.64
N ARG A 123 -19.19 -12.40 14.07
CA ARG A 123 -17.93 -12.86 14.66
C ARG A 123 -16.83 -12.84 13.62
N MET A 124 -15.64 -12.38 13.99
CA MET A 124 -14.47 -12.41 13.12
C MET A 124 -13.17 -12.50 13.91
N ASP A 125 -12.25 -13.32 13.46
CA ASP A 125 -10.81 -13.23 13.74
C ASP A 125 -10.11 -12.95 12.41
N ARG A 126 -9.19 -11.99 12.39
CA ARG A 126 -8.58 -11.49 11.17
C ARG A 126 -7.16 -11.03 11.41
N VAL A 127 -6.27 -11.47 10.52
CA VAL A 127 -4.95 -10.90 10.32
C VAL A 127 -4.84 -10.49 8.86
N GLN A 128 -4.55 -9.21 8.62
CA GLN A 128 -4.37 -8.68 7.28
C GLN A 128 -3.13 -7.80 7.18
N LYS A 129 -2.50 -7.86 6.02
CA LYS A 129 -1.51 -6.91 5.57
C LYS A 129 -1.92 -6.31 4.23
N THR A 130 -1.90 -4.99 4.13
CA THR A 130 -2.13 -4.24 2.88
C THR A 130 -0.84 -3.52 2.50
N VAL A 131 -0.48 -3.54 1.22
CA VAL A 131 0.75 -2.94 0.72
C VAL A 131 0.50 -2.13 -0.55
N TYR A 132 1.24 -1.02 -0.68
CA TYR A 132 1.25 -0.20 -1.88
C TYR A 132 2.67 0.30 -2.17
N SER A 133 3.01 0.38 -3.45
CA SER A 133 4.23 1.03 -3.91
C SER A 133 4.04 1.66 -5.30
N LEU A 134 4.70 2.80 -5.50
CA LEU A 134 4.98 3.36 -6.81
C LEU A 134 6.48 3.33 -7.11
N PRO A 135 6.88 3.31 -8.39
CA PRO A 135 8.26 3.54 -8.77
C PRO A 135 8.78 4.90 -8.31
N SER A 136 9.91 4.88 -7.62
CA SER A 136 10.61 6.08 -7.17
C SER A 136 12.11 5.95 -7.38
N PRO A 137 12.80 6.98 -7.91
CA PRO A 137 14.26 6.99 -8.00
C PRO A 137 14.94 7.12 -6.63
N VAL A 138 14.20 7.53 -5.60
CA VAL A 138 14.67 7.70 -4.22
C VAL A 138 13.94 6.70 -3.32
N VAL A 139 14.70 5.98 -2.52
CA VAL A 139 14.21 5.00 -1.54
C VAL A 139 14.83 5.35 -0.19
N ARG A 140 13.99 5.39 0.86
CA ARG A 140 14.45 5.61 2.23
C ARG A 140 14.87 4.28 2.83
N SER A 141 16.06 4.21 3.43
CA SER A 141 16.45 3.08 4.26
C SER A 141 15.86 3.26 5.67
N ASP A 142 15.34 2.19 6.26
CA ASP A 142 14.79 2.17 7.63
C ASP A 142 15.86 2.19 8.73
N GLY A 143 17.14 2.42 8.38
CA GLY A 143 18.26 2.40 9.30
C GLY A 143 18.66 1.00 9.81
N SER A 144 17.99 -0.08 9.37
CA SER A 144 18.31 -1.47 9.78
C SER A 144 19.48 -2.10 8.98
N THR A 145 20.16 -1.33 8.13
CA THR A 145 21.31 -1.84 7.41
C THR A 145 22.50 -1.92 8.36
N GLY A 146 22.88 -3.15 8.70
CA GLY A 146 24.18 -3.47 9.30
C GLY A 146 25.37 -2.87 8.53
N PRO A 147 26.59 -3.02 9.08
CA PRO A 147 27.74 -2.22 8.68
C PRO A 147 28.01 -2.32 7.18
N ALA A 148 28.31 -1.16 6.60
CA ALA A 148 28.63 -0.92 5.20
C ALA A 148 29.44 -2.05 4.54
N GLY A 149 28.91 -2.63 3.47
CA GLY A 149 29.63 -3.61 2.67
C GLY A 149 28.89 -3.99 1.40
N ARG A 150 29.21 -3.28 0.30
CA ARG A 150 28.68 -3.39 -1.08
C ARG A 150 27.44 -2.53 -1.34
N GLY A 151 27.67 -1.39 -1.98
CA GLY A 151 26.66 -0.42 -2.45
C GLY A 151 25.69 -0.99 -3.48
N ARG A 152 24.80 -1.87 -3.04
CA ARG A 152 23.61 -2.22 -3.80
C ARG A 152 22.71 -0.99 -3.73
N LYS A 153 22.67 -0.20 -4.81
CA LYS A 153 21.64 0.83 -4.98
C LYS A 153 20.29 0.17 -4.65
N PRO A 154 19.45 0.76 -3.78
CA PRO A 154 18.12 0.20 -3.55
C PRO A 154 17.44 0.07 -4.92
N ALA A 155 16.90 -1.13 -5.20
CA ALA A 155 16.21 -1.35 -6.46
C ALA A 155 15.04 -0.36 -6.54
N ILE A 156 14.86 0.29 -7.69
CA ILE A 156 13.69 1.13 -7.94
C ILE A 156 12.47 0.24 -7.74
N PRO A 157 11.54 0.56 -6.82
CA PRO A 157 10.36 -0.26 -6.61
C PRO A 157 9.51 -0.32 -7.89
N GLY A 158 8.82 -1.43 -8.09
CA GLY A 158 7.76 -1.52 -9.10
C GLY A 158 6.48 -0.86 -8.61
N TYR A 159 5.47 -0.85 -9.48
CA TYR A 159 4.10 -0.65 -9.02
C TYR A 159 3.66 -1.91 -8.26
N LEU A 160 3.13 -1.72 -7.06
CA LEU A 160 2.57 -2.79 -6.24
C LEU A 160 1.28 -2.33 -5.59
N VAL A 161 0.24 -3.14 -5.72
CA VAL A 161 -1.04 -2.96 -5.03
C VAL A 161 -1.46 -4.33 -4.54
N GLY A 162 -1.70 -4.49 -3.25
CA GLY A 162 -2.05 -5.81 -2.76
C GLY A 162 -2.47 -5.89 -1.32
N PHE A 163 -3.11 -7.01 -0.98
CA PHE A 163 -3.29 -7.44 0.39
C PHE A 163 -3.16 -8.96 0.52
N GLU A 164 -2.82 -9.36 1.74
CA GLU A 164 -2.86 -10.74 2.22
C GLU A 164 -3.74 -10.77 3.47
N VAL A 165 -4.71 -11.66 3.51
CA VAL A 165 -5.67 -11.80 4.61
C VAL A 165 -5.83 -13.26 4.99
N GLN A 166 -5.84 -13.50 6.29
CA GLN A 166 -6.30 -14.73 6.91
C GLN A 166 -7.43 -14.34 7.85
N SER A 167 -8.64 -14.86 7.62
CA SER A 167 -9.80 -14.51 8.43
C SER A 167 -10.73 -15.69 8.64
N SER A 168 -11.18 -15.85 9.88
CA SER A 168 -12.24 -16.75 10.29
C SER A 168 -13.45 -15.90 10.65
N PHE A 169 -14.59 -16.09 10.01
CA PHE A 169 -15.76 -15.23 10.25
C PHE A 169 -17.08 -15.99 10.16
N ASN A 170 -18.10 -15.41 10.80
CA ASN A 170 -19.49 -15.76 10.58
C ASN A 170 -20.26 -14.51 10.10
N GLY A 171 -20.74 -14.54 8.87
CA GLY A 171 -21.41 -13.43 8.21
C GLY A 171 -21.12 -13.42 6.72
N THR A 172 -21.06 -12.22 6.13
CA THR A 172 -20.72 -12.03 4.72
C THR A 172 -19.39 -11.29 4.57
N TRP A 173 -18.53 -11.80 3.70
CA TRP A 173 -17.28 -11.14 3.30
C TRP A 173 -17.14 -11.22 1.79
N SER A 174 -16.75 -10.11 1.16
CA SER A 174 -16.58 -10.02 -0.29
C SER A 174 -15.39 -9.18 -0.68
N THR A 175 -14.88 -9.45 -1.87
CA THR A 175 -13.77 -8.71 -2.48
C THR A 175 -14.02 -8.48 -3.96
N ASP A 176 -13.68 -7.28 -4.41
CA ASP A 176 -13.68 -6.87 -5.80
C ASP A 176 -12.27 -6.40 -6.17
N SER A 177 -11.69 -7.02 -7.19
CA SER A 177 -10.33 -6.74 -7.63
C SER A 177 -10.33 -6.41 -9.12
N LYS A 178 -9.92 -5.19 -9.46
CA LYS A 178 -9.90 -4.70 -10.84
C LYS A 178 -8.51 -4.23 -11.23
N TRP A 179 -8.08 -4.53 -12.45
CA TRP A 179 -6.89 -3.94 -13.04
C TRP A 179 -7.11 -3.65 -14.52
N HIS A 180 -7.25 -2.36 -14.82
CA HIS A 180 -7.51 -1.89 -16.16
C HIS A 180 -6.31 -1.12 -16.73
N LYS A 181 -5.83 -1.56 -17.89
CA LYS A 181 -4.89 -0.84 -18.74
C LYS A 181 -5.47 -0.68 -20.13
N ILE A 182 -5.67 0.57 -20.51
CA ILE A 182 -6.19 0.97 -21.80
C ILE A 182 -5.41 0.26 -22.92
N PHE A 183 -6.11 -0.51 -23.75
CA PHE A 183 -5.61 -1.32 -24.89
C PHE A 183 -4.72 -2.55 -24.58
N TYR A 184 -4.43 -2.88 -23.33
CA TYR A 184 -3.50 -3.97 -23.01
C TYR A 184 -4.06 -5.06 -22.12
N LYS A 185 -4.86 -4.69 -21.11
CA LYS A 185 -5.21 -5.62 -20.04
C LYS A 185 -6.47 -5.19 -19.32
N ASP A 186 -7.32 -6.16 -19.04
CA ASP A 186 -8.48 -5.96 -18.17
C ASP A 186 -8.63 -7.20 -17.29
N ILE A 187 -8.65 -6.99 -15.98
CA ILE A 187 -8.92 -8.02 -14.97
C ILE A 187 -10.05 -7.48 -14.11
N ASP A 188 -11.10 -8.29 -13.92
CA ASP A 188 -12.19 -8.04 -12.98
C ASP A 188 -12.51 -9.35 -12.27
N VAL A 189 -12.37 -9.37 -10.95
CA VAL A 189 -12.59 -10.54 -10.11
C VAL A 189 -13.48 -10.14 -8.96
N HIS A 190 -14.61 -10.83 -8.84
CA HIS A 190 -15.54 -10.71 -7.73
C HIS A 190 -15.64 -12.05 -6.99
N GLU A 191 -15.49 -12.00 -5.67
CA GLU A 191 -15.65 -13.16 -4.80
C GLU A 191 -16.43 -12.76 -3.55
N ALA A 192 -17.39 -13.58 -3.14
CA ALA A 192 -18.21 -13.34 -1.96
C ALA A 192 -18.54 -14.67 -1.27
N PHE A 193 -18.53 -14.64 0.07
CA PHE A 193 -18.76 -15.81 0.93
C PHE A 193 -19.72 -15.41 2.04
N THR A 194 -20.76 -16.22 2.28
CA THR A 194 -21.78 -15.96 3.31
C THR A 194 -22.04 -17.22 4.14
N GLY A 195 -21.79 -17.14 5.44
CA GLY A 195 -21.86 -18.26 6.38
C GLY A 195 -20.69 -18.24 7.34
N GLU A 196 -20.32 -19.41 7.84
CA GLU A 196 -19.13 -19.61 8.67
C GLU A 196 -17.99 -20.16 7.81
N PHE A 197 -16.92 -19.36 7.65
CA PHE A 197 -15.81 -19.68 6.78
C PHE A 197 -14.46 -19.33 7.40
N ASP A 198 -13.47 -20.13 7.05
CA ASP A 198 -12.06 -19.81 7.19
C ASP A 198 -11.49 -19.49 5.80
N VAL A 199 -11.02 -18.26 5.62
CA VAL A 199 -10.50 -17.76 4.34
C VAL A 199 -9.04 -17.37 4.50
N GLN A 200 -8.22 -17.85 3.57
CA GLN A 200 -6.87 -17.35 3.35
C GLN A 200 -6.79 -16.86 1.91
N LYS A 201 -6.54 -15.57 1.71
CA LYS A 201 -6.50 -14.94 0.39
C LYS A 201 -5.31 -14.00 0.26
N MET A 202 -4.68 -14.03 -0.91
CA MET A 202 -3.68 -13.04 -1.34
C MET A 202 -4.08 -12.52 -2.71
N VAL A 203 -4.12 -11.20 -2.88
CA VAL A 203 -4.27 -10.56 -4.18
C VAL A 203 -3.19 -9.52 -4.35
N HIS A 204 -2.29 -9.74 -5.32
CA HIS A 204 -1.20 -8.83 -5.62
C HIS A 204 -1.21 -8.47 -7.11
N PHE A 205 -1.29 -7.18 -7.41
CA PHE A 205 -1.00 -6.62 -8.73
C PHE A 205 0.40 -6.03 -8.71
N TYR A 206 1.23 -6.49 -9.63
CA TYR A 206 2.63 -6.09 -9.72
C TYR A 206 3.00 -5.75 -11.15
N GLU A 207 3.72 -4.65 -11.32
CA GLU A 207 4.38 -4.29 -12.57
C GLU A 207 5.80 -3.81 -12.27
N PRO A 208 6.81 -4.31 -12.99
CA PRO A 208 8.18 -3.85 -12.81
C PRO A 208 8.30 -2.33 -13.10
N PRO A 209 9.29 -1.65 -12.51
CA PRO A 209 9.54 -0.25 -12.84
C PRO A 209 9.82 -0.12 -14.35
N PRO A 210 9.44 1.02 -14.97
CA PRO A 210 9.77 1.26 -16.36
C PRO A 210 11.29 1.19 -16.57
N ALA A 211 11.72 0.58 -17.66
CA ALA A 211 13.12 0.55 -18.01
C ALA A 211 13.62 1.98 -18.23
N ILE A 212 14.58 2.42 -17.43
CA ILE A 212 15.27 3.68 -17.69
C ILE A 212 16.21 3.40 -18.87
N SER A 213 15.79 3.77 -20.09
CA SER A 213 16.74 3.85 -21.18
C SER A 213 17.70 4.99 -20.86
N GLU A 214 18.96 4.68 -20.61
CA GLU A 214 20.00 5.71 -20.60
C GLU A 214 19.98 6.39 -21.98
N VAL A 215 19.36 7.57 -22.07
CA VAL A 215 19.64 8.48 -23.17
C VAL A 215 21.08 8.89 -22.96
N ARG A 216 22.00 8.17 -23.60
CA ARG A 216 23.37 8.66 -23.75
C ARG A 216 23.21 9.99 -24.49
N PRO A 217 23.60 11.14 -23.89
CA PRO A 217 23.69 12.34 -24.68
C PRO A 217 24.63 11.99 -25.84
N CYS A 218 24.14 12.13 -27.06
CA CYS A 218 25.00 12.09 -28.23
C CYS A 218 25.97 13.25 -28.07
N GLY A 219 27.15 12.95 -27.54
CA GLY A 219 28.29 13.86 -27.60
C GLY A 219 28.53 14.12 -29.08
N ILE A 220 28.30 15.36 -29.49
CA ILE A 220 28.84 15.87 -30.74
C ILE A 220 30.35 15.87 -30.53
N ASP A 221 30.99 14.83 -31.03
CA ASP A 221 32.36 14.90 -31.54
C ASP A 221 32.35 14.07 -32.83
N CYS A 222 32.10 14.79 -33.92
CA CYS A 222 32.29 14.37 -35.30
C CYS A 222 33.57 15.05 -35.79
#